data_AF-A0A7J8SY43-F1
#
_entry.id   AF-A0A7J8SY43-F1
#
_cell.length_a   1.000
_cell.length_b   1.000
_cell.length_c   1.000
_cell.angle_alpha   90.00
_cell.angle_beta   90.00
_cell.angle_gamma   90.00
#
_symmetry.space_group_name_H-M   'P 1'
#
loop_
_entity.id
_entity.type
_entity.pdbx_description
1 polymer ?
#
loop_
_entity_poly.entity_id
_entity_poly.type
_entity_poly.pdbx_seq_one_letter_code
_entity_poly.pdbx_strand_id
1 'polypeptide(L)'
;MPLGTVIHNIEITLGRGGQLARAVGVVVKLIVKEGKSATLKLPSGEKILGIAESKCWLSKRPGVRGVVTNPVDHPHGGGEGRAPIGRKKTCNPLGLSCTWKKK
;
A
#
# COMPACT_ATOMS: atom_id res chain seq x y z
N MET A 1 19.14 -8.00 -15.88
CA MET A 1 17.96 -7.42 -16.55
C MET A 1 18.40 -6.17 -17.28
N PRO A 2 18.04 -6.03 -18.57
CA PRO A 2 18.34 -4.83 -19.35
C PRO A 2 17.58 -3.61 -18.80
N LEU A 3 18.14 -2.41 -18.98
CA LEU A 3 17.46 -1.16 -18.62
C LEU A 3 16.23 -0.97 -19.52
N GLY A 4 15.17 -0.36 -18.99
CA GLY A 4 13.91 -0.15 -19.68
C GLY A 4 12.89 -1.30 -19.57
N THR A 5 13.25 -2.41 -18.92
CA THR A 5 12.31 -3.53 -18.71
C THR A 5 11.13 -3.12 -17.85
N VAL A 6 9.97 -3.63 -18.24
CA VAL A 6 8.75 -3.57 -17.45
C VAL A 6 8.75 -4.72 -16.45
N ILE A 7 8.63 -4.39 -15.16
CA ILE A 7 8.74 -5.32 -14.04
C ILE A 7 7.49 -5.20 -13.17
N HIS A 8 7.03 -6.35 -12.67
CA HIS A 8 5.94 -6.50 -11.71
C HIS A 8 6.45 -7.19 -10.45
N ASN A 9 5.69 -7.09 -9.35
CA ASN A 9 5.95 -7.80 -8.09
C ASN A 9 7.37 -7.61 -7.53
N ILE A 10 7.74 -6.37 -7.22
CA ILE A 10 9.10 -5.98 -6.82
C ILE A 10 9.25 -5.95 -5.30
N GLU A 11 10.35 -6.48 -4.76
CA GLU A 11 10.70 -6.33 -3.34
C GLU A 11 11.55 -5.08 -3.10
N ILE A 12 11.21 -4.33 -2.06
CA ILE A 12 12.06 -3.22 -1.58
C ILE A 12 13.09 -3.77 -0.59
N THR A 13 12.70 -4.76 0.20
CA THR A 13 13.57 -5.47 1.15
C THR A 13 13.74 -6.91 0.71
N LEU A 14 14.99 -7.33 0.53
CA LEU A 14 15.38 -8.70 0.22
C LEU A 14 14.67 -9.71 1.14
N GLY A 15 13.90 -10.63 0.55
CA GLY A 15 13.24 -11.72 1.28
C GLY A 15 11.94 -11.34 1.98
N ARG A 16 11.47 -10.09 1.85
CA ARG A 16 10.17 -9.65 2.41
C ARG A 16 8.99 -9.90 1.48
N GLY A 17 9.24 -10.44 0.30
CA GLY A 17 8.22 -10.67 -0.73
C GLY A 17 7.75 -9.38 -1.38
N GLY A 18 7.15 -9.48 -2.57
CA GLY A 18 6.86 -8.34 -3.44
C GLY A 18 5.97 -7.31 -2.74
N GLN A 19 6.46 -6.08 -2.64
CA GLN A 19 5.77 -4.99 -1.95
C GLN A 19 5.13 -4.04 -2.97
N LEU A 20 5.78 -3.85 -4.12
CA LEU A 20 5.40 -2.93 -5.17
C LEU A 20 4.87 -3.68 -6.41
N ALA A 21 4.12 -2.95 -7.24
CA ALA A 21 3.62 -3.45 -8.53
C ALA A 21 2.85 -4.78 -8.41
N ARG A 22 1.93 -4.86 -7.44
CA ARG A 22 1.14 -6.08 -7.15
C ARG A 22 -0.24 -6.12 -7.79
N ALA A 23 -0.83 -4.96 -8.07
CA ALA A 23 -2.17 -4.91 -8.62
C ALA A 23 -2.14 -5.14 -10.14
N VAL A 24 -3.25 -5.64 -10.69
CA VAL A 24 -3.41 -5.88 -12.13
C VAL A 24 -3.17 -4.58 -12.90
N GLY A 25 -2.37 -4.64 -13.96
CA GLY A 25 -2.01 -3.48 -14.80
C GLY A 25 -0.96 -2.53 -14.20
N VAL A 26 -0.48 -2.77 -12.98
CA VAL A 26 0.53 -1.91 -12.33
C VAL A 26 1.92 -2.37 -12.75
N VAL A 27 2.51 -1.61 -13.68
CA VAL A 27 3.85 -1.81 -14.25
C VAL A 27 4.86 -0.85 -13.63
N VAL A 28 6.11 -1.29 -13.48
CA VAL A 28 7.24 -0.44 -13.07
C VAL A 28 8.34 -0.56 -14.11
N LYS A 29 8.97 0.56 -14.49
CA LYS A 29 10.10 0.54 -15.43
C LYS A 29 11.43 0.64 -14.69
N LEU A 30 12.36 -0.24 -15.03
CA LEU A 30 13.74 -0.15 -14.59
C LEU A 30 14.46 0.97 -15.35
N ILE A 31 14.89 2.02 -14.66
CA ILE A 31 15.57 3.16 -15.30
C ILE A 31 17.08 2.96 -15.23
N VAL A 32 17.60 2.73 -14.03
CA VAL A 32 19.04 2.62 -13.76
C VAL A 32 19.30 1.40 -12.89
N LYS A 33 20.39 0.68 -13.15
CA LYS A 33 20.90 -0.37 -12.29
C LYS A 33 22.33 -0.02 -11.86
N GLU A 34 22.52 0.16 -10.56
CA GLU A 34 23.80 0.47 -9.93
C GLU A 34 24.16 -0.66 -8.97
N GLY A 35 24.94 -1.63 -9.44
CA GLY A 35 25.40 -2.77 -8.63
C GLY A 35 24.25 -3.53 -7.95
N LYS A 36 24.17 -3.40 -6.61
CA LYS A 36 23.17 -4.06 -5.75
C LYS A 36 21.82 -3.34 -5.69
N SER A 37 21.74 -2.10 -6.18
CA SER A 37 20.54 -1.26 -6.17
C SER A 37 20.07 -0.90 -7.58
N ALA A 38 18.79 -0.62 -7.73
CA ALA A 38 18.16 -0.24 -8.97
C ALA A 38 17.18 0.91 -8.77
N THR A 39 17.21 1.91 -9.65
CA THR A 39 16.22 3.00 -9.66
C THR A 39 15.04 2.60 -10.55
N LEU A 40 13.85 2.64 -9.96
CA LEU A 40 12.60 2.20 -10.55
C LEU A 40 11.63 3.37 -10.71
N LYS A 41 10.90 3.42 -11.82
CA LYS A 41 9.81 4.38 -12.06
C LYS A 41 8.46 3.74 -11.71
N LEU A 42 7.82 4.26 -10.67
CA LEU A 42 6.48 3.84 -10.25
C LEU A 42 5.39 4.41 -11.17
N PRO A 43 4.22 3.76 -11.22
CA PRO A 43 3.03 4.32 -11.89
C PRO A 43 2.46 5.55 -11.16
N SER A 44 2.83 5.78 -9.89
CA SER A 44 2.56 7.05 -9.19
C SER A 44 3.38 8.23 -9.72
N GLY A 45 4.38 8.00 -10.58
CA GLY A 45 5.32 9.00 -11.07
C GLY A 45 6.57 9.16 -10.20
N GLU A 46 6.57 8.59 -9.01
CA GLU A 46 7.68 8.65 -8.05
C GLU A 46 8.83 7.71 -8.47
N LYS A 47 10.07 8.14 -8.17
CA LYS A 47 11.28 7.35 -8.41
C LYS A 47 11.78 6.81 -7.07
N ILE A 48 12.01 5.50 -7.00
CA ILE A 48 12.44 4.80 -5.79
C ILE A 48 13.68 3.96 -6.10
N LEU A 49 14.64 3.93 -5.17
CA LEU A 49 15.72 2.95 -5.13
C LEU A 49 15.21 1.63 -4.54
N GLY A 50 15.38 0.51 -5.26
CA GLY A 50 15.02 -0.85 -4.82
C GLY A 50 16.18 -1.84 -4.98
N ILE A 51 16.05 -3.01 -4.37
CA ILE A 51 17.05 -4.10 -4.42
C ILE A 51 16.63 -5.11 -5.50
N ALA A 52 17.58 -5.63 -6.28
CA ALA A 52 17.29 -6.36 -7.52
C ALA A 52 16.90 -7.84 -7.37
N GLU A 53 16.91 -8.41 -6.15
CA GLU A 53 16.80 -9.86 -5.97
C GLU A 53 15.66 -10.21 -5.01
N SER A 54 14.76 -11.10 -5.45
CA SER A 54 13.45 -11.21 -4.82
C SER A 54 12.71 -12.51 -5.13
N LYS A 55 12.53 -13.35 -4.11
CA LYS A 55 11.73 -14.60 -4.12
C LYS A 55 10.56 -14.43 -3.15
N CYS A 56 9.33 -14.39 -3.66
CA CYS A 56 8.15 -13.97 -2.91
C CYS A 56 7.26 -15.13 -2.43
N TRP A 57 6.94 -15.18 -1.13
CA TRP A 57 5.73 -15.84 -0.60
C TRP A 57 5.05 -14.94 0.46
N LEU A 58 3.73 -14.83 0.35
CA LEU A 58 2.90 -13.70 0.80
C LEU A 58 2.33 -13.93 2.21
N SER A 59 2.56 -13.01 3.15
CA SER A 59 1.85 -12.96 4.44
C SER A 59 1.08 -11.65 4.54
N LYS A 60 -0.18 -11.66 4.09
CA LYS A 60 -1.12 -10.55 4.29
C LYS A 60 -2.34 -11.06 5.05
N ARG A 61 -2.59 -10.47 6.22
CA ARG A 61 -3.81 -10.70 6.99
C ARG A 61 -4.96 -9.82 6.48
N PRO A 62 -6.21 -10.33 6.45
CA PRO A 62 -7.37 -9.53 6.11
C PRO A 62 -7.64 -8.45 7.16
N GLY A 63 -8.06 -7.26 6.72
CA GLY A 63 -8.51 -6.17 7.60
C GLY A 63 -10.04 -6.12 7.70
N VAL A 64 -10.56 -5.84 8.90
CA VAL A 64 -12.00 -5.66 9.14
C VAL A 64 -12.36 -4.17 8.97
N ARG A 65 -13.51 -3.87 8.34
CA ARG A 65 -14.00 -2.49 8.20
C ARG A 65 -14.47 -1.95 9.55
N GLY A 66 -13.99 -0.78 9.96
CA GLY A 66 -14.30 -0.16 11.26
C GLY A 66 -15.75 0.28 11.51
N VAL A 67 -16.66 0.11 10.53
CA VAL A 67 -18.11 0.33 10.72
C VAL A 67 -18.77 -0.90 11.37
N VAL A 68 -18.19 -2.09 11.15
CA VAL A 68 -18.72 -3.36 11.65
C VAL A 68 -18.29 -3.62 13.10
N THR A 69 -17.27 -2.92 13.58
CA THR A 69 -16.69 -3.10 14.92
C THR A 69 -17.51 -2.38 15.99
N ASN A 70 -17.21 -2.63 17.27
CA ASN A 70 -17.90 -1.96 18.37
C ASN A 70 -17.47 -0.48 18.49
N PRO A 71 -18.29 0.37 19.15
CA PRO A 71 -17.95 1.79 19.39
C PRO A 71 -16.63 2.01 20.14
N VAL A 72 -16.24 1.08 21.01
CA VAL A 72 -14.97 1.11 21.76
C VAL A 72 -13.75 0.83 20.86
N ASP A 73 -13.93 0.00 19.84
CA ASP A 73 -12.84 -0.48 18.97
C ASP A 73 -12.60 0.44 17.76
N HIS A 74 -13.63 1.17 17.32
CA HIS A 74 -13.52 2.11 16.22
C HIS A 74 -14.50 3.28 16.38
N PRO A 75 -14.09 4.52 16.08
CA PRO A 75 -14.96 5.69 16.16
C PRO A 75 -16.16 5.70 15.18
N HIS A 76 -16.26 4.70 14.30
CA HIS A 76 -17.37 4.50 13.37
C HIS A 76 -18.16 3.23 13.69
N GLY A 77 -17.80 2.53 14.76
CA GLY A 77 -18.41 1.28 15.16
C GLY A 77 -19.73 1.50 15.88
N GLY A 78 -20.66 0.55 15.72
CA GLY A 78 -21.97 0.53 16.37
C GLY A 78 -23.11 1.18 15.58
N GLY A 79 -24.30 1.16 16.19
CA GLY A 79 -25.58 1.56 15.60
C GLY A 79 -26.54 0.38 15.40
N GLU A 80 -27.84 0.66 15.29
CA GLU A 80 -28.84 -0.36 14.97
C GLU A 80 -28.78 -0.66 13.47
N GLY A 81 -28.22 -1.82 13.10
CA GLY A 81 -28.07 -2.23 11.70
C GLY A 81 -26.90 -1.52 10.99
N ARG A 82 -27.08 -1.15 9.72
CA ARG A 82 -26.03 -0.45 8.93
C ARG A 82 -26.10 1.05 9.18
N ALA A 83 -25.23 1.56 10.04
CA ALA A 83 -25.16 2.98 10.35
C ALA A 83 -24.25 3.77 9.39
N PRO A 84 -24.62 5.00 9.00
CA PRO A 84 -23.70 5.94 8.37
C PRO A 84 -22.65 6.43 9.40
N ILE A 85 -21.54 6.98 8.91
CA ILE A 85 -20.37 7.37 9.74
C ILE A 85 -20.70 8.37 10.86
N GLY A 86 -21.81 9.11 10.77
CA GLY A 86 -22.33 9.99 11.83
C GLY A 86 -21.46 11.20 12.19
N ARG A 87 -20.21 11.26 11.68
CA ARG A 87 -19.25 12.34 11.89
C ARG A 87 -18.99 13.11 10.60
N LYS A 88 -18.73 14.42 10.72
CA LYS A 88 -18.39 15.31 9.58
C LYS A 88 -17.14 14.87 8.81
N LYS A 89 -16.21 14.15 9.45
CA LYS A 89 -14.98 13.64 8.85
C LYS A 89 -14.83 12.16 9.18
N THR A 90 -14.35 11.40 8.21
CA THR A 90 -13.96 9.99 8.43
C THR A 90 -12.72 9.92 9.30
N CYS A 91 -12.72 9.06 10.32
CA CYS A 91 -11.62 8.86 11.25
C CYS A 91 -10.95 7.47 11.10
N ASN A 92 -9.69 7.37 11.53
CA ASN A 92 -8.99 6.11 11.73
C ASN A 92 -9.37 5.51 13.12
N PRO A 93 -8.94 4.28 13.47
CA PRO A 93 -9.25 3.67 14.77
C PRO A 93 -8.82 4.52 15.97
N LEU A 94 -7.80 5.36 15.80
CA LEU A 94 -7.25 6.26 16.82
C LEU A 94 -7.94 7.64 16.86
N GLY A 95 -9.01 7.85 16.08
CA GLY A 95 -9.79 9.10 16.09
C GLY A 95 -9.26 10.24 15.21
N LEU A 96 -8.13 10.07 14.52
CA LEU A 96 -7.55 11.07 13.62
C LEU A 96 -8.31 11.12 12.28
N SER A 97 -8.45 12.30 11.68
CA SER A 97 -9.15 12.48 10.41
C SER A 97 -8.40 11.82 9.24
N CYS A 98 -9.04 10.89 8.55
CA CYS A 98 -8.55 10.24 7.33
C CYS A 98 -8.81 11.04 6.04
N THR A 99 -9.57 12.13 6.11
CA THR A 99 -9.78 13.01 4.96
C THR A 99 -8.50 13.80 4.71
N TRP A 100 -7.84 13.54 3.57
CA TRP A 100 -6.70 14.34 3.12
C TRP A 100 -7.15 15.78 2.91
N LYS A 101 -6.63 16.70 3.73
CA LYS A 101 -6.61 18.13 3.42
C LYS A 101 -5.15 18.50 3.23
N LYS A 102 -4.72 18.68 1.98
CA LYS A 102 -3.43 19.33 1.71
C LYS A 102 -3.51 20.72 2.36
N LYS A 103 -2.54 21.02 3.21
CA LYS A 103 -2.33 22.36 3.74
C LYS A 103 -1.60 23.18 2.67
#